data_AF-A0A520Q7A9-F1
#
_entry.id   AF-A0A520Q7A9-F1
#
_cell.length_a   1.000
_cell.length_b   1.000
_cell.length_c   1.000
_cell.angle_alpha   90.00
_cell.angle_beta   90.00
_cell.angle_gamma   90.00
#
_symmetry.space_group_name_H-M   'P 1'
#
loop_
_entity.id
_entity.type
_entity.pdbx_description
1 polymer ?
#
loop_
_entity_poly.entity_id
_entity_poly.type
_entity_poly.pdbx_seq_one_letter_code
_entity_poly.pdbx_strand_id
1 'polypeptide(L)'
;MAGQTPEVFSAASTGDLDALARDLDADWALAGRMLRWLASRDAHHPAVALPDTLTPGRGSAWALWLRARVAFLTLDLETLARCGARLEAMDDPHARLFARLVRGQRRCMAGDPSSVFAMAATLQDEARALSEPTLVVESVLLSALAAASAEDHEEALKRARLAARMAQSERLWLTHFTTSVLLARARRMTGQPHLAGMIARGCLEVAPALFGGWLRWELLHAGVEPPPPRVDNHAERAASLAAAWLCRGERDVLDPLDASVEG
;
A
#
# COMPACT_ATOMS: atom_id res chain seq x y z
N MET A 1 10.23 15.96 46.49
CA MET A 1 10.84 15.21 45.38
C MET A 1 9.72 14.74 44.47
N ALA A 2 9.17 15.67 43.66
CA ALA A 2 8.11 15.35 42.71
C ALA A 2 8.76 14.86 41.42
N GLY A 3 8.51 13.60 41.06
CA GLY A 3 8.97 13.03 39.80
C GLY A 3 8.16 13.60 38.65
N GLN A 4 8.83 14.34 37.75
CA GLN A 4 8.28 14.72 36.46
C GLN A 4 8.05 13.46 35.63
N THR A 5 6.80 13.07 35.45
CA THR A 5 6.40 12.17 34.35
C THR A 5 6.73 12.87 33.02
N PRO A 6 7.42 12.22 32.07
CA PRO A 6 7.80 12.86 30.82
C PRO A 6 6.55 13.23 30.03
N GLU A 7 6.41 14.51 29.70
CA GLU A 7 5.29 15.12 28.97
C GLU A 7 4.99 14.45 27.61
N VAL A 8 5.93 13.67 27.09
CA VAL A 8 5.83 12.89 25.85
C VAL A 8 4.63 11.94 25.83
N PHE A 9 4.21 11.41 26.99
CA PHE A 9 3.01 10.54 27.05
C PHE A 9 1.67 11.29 26.98
N SER A 10 1.67 12.61 27.19
CA SER A 10 0.46 13.44 27.17
C SER A 10 -0.09 13.62 25.75
N ALA A 11 0.76 13.87 24.76
CA ALA A 11 0.35 14.05 23.35
C ALA A 11 -0.22 12.76 22.73
N ALA A 12 0.34 11.59 23.07
CA ALA A 12 -0.19 10.30 22.61
C ALA A 12 -1.60 10.00 23.14
N SER A 13 -1.97 10.56 24.30
CA SER A 13 -3.28 10.35 24.94
C SER A 13 -4.40 11.25 24.38
N THR A 14 -4.04 12.36 23.73
CA THR A 14 -5.00 13.35 23.20
C THR A 14 -5.39 13.09 21.74
N GLY A 15 -4.73 12.14 21.06
CA GLY A 15 -4.95 11.89 19.63
C GLY A 15 -4.43 13.00 18.72
N ASP A 16 -3.73 13.99 19.27
CA ASP A 16 -3.08 15.06 18.50
C ASP A 16 -1.78 14.53 17.89
N LEU A 17 -1.92 13.93 16.71
CA LEU A 17 -0.80 13.39 15.94
C LEU A 17 0.16 14.49 15.45
N ASP A 18 -0.26 15.76 15.41
CA ASP A 18 0.60 16.89 15.03
C ASP A 18 1.44 17.40 16.21
N ALA A 19 0.96 17.29 17.44
CA ALA A 19 1.81 17.39 18.63
C ALA A 19 2.84 16.24 18.67
N LEU A 20 2.40 14.99 18.46
CA LEU A 20 3.30 13.83 18.46
C LEU A 20 4.42 13.95 17.42
N ALA A 21 4.13 14.48 16.23
CA ALA A 21 5.16 14.65 15.19
C ALA A 21 6.10 15.84 15.40
N ARG A 22 5.73 16.82 16.25
CA ARG A 22 6.65 17.87 16.68
C ARG A 22 7.68 17.34 17.68
N ASP A 23 7.34 16.29 18.41
CA ASP A 23 8.19 15.65 19.42
C ASP A 23 9.05 14.50 18.87
N LEU A 24 8.83 14.10 17.61
CA LEU A 24 9.67 13.10 16.93
C LEU A 24 11.01 13.73 16.49
N ASP A 25 12.09 12.95 16.61
CA ASP A 25 13.34 13.23 15.88
C ASP A 25 13.03 13.47 14.38
N ALA A 26 13.80 14.36 13.76
CA ALA A 26 13.73 14.70 12.34
C ALA A 26 13.67 13.45 11.43
N ASP A 27 14.36 12.37 11.81
CA ASP A 27 14.32 11.08 11.10
C ASP A 27 12.90 10.49 11.03
N TRP A 28 12.18 10.48 12.15
CA TRP A 28 10.83 9.91 12.25
C TRP A 28 9.72 10.89 11.89
N ALA A 29 9.96 12.20 12.00
CA ALA A 29 8.97 13.23 11.69
C ALA A 29 8.47 13.10 10.24
N LEU A 30 9.34 12.76 9.28
CA LEU A 30 8.94 12.55 7.89
C LEU A 30 8.06 11.31 7.72
N ALA A 31 8.44 10.17 8.31
CA ALA A 31 7.63 8.96 8.27
C ALA A 31 6.25 9.19 8.92
N GLY A 32 6.21 9.89 10.05
CA GLY A 32 4.97 10.24 10.74
C GLY A 32 4.03 11.10 9.90
N ARG A 33 4.55 12.15 9.24
CA ARG A 33 3.76 12.97 8.29
C ARG A 33 3.22 12.13 7.15
N MET A 34 4.02 11.21 6.62
CA MET A 34 3.60 10.39 5.49
C MET A 34 2.59 9.31 5.87
N LEU A 35 2.72 8.73 7.07
CA LEU A 35 1.69 7.86 7.65
C LEU A 35 0.38 8.60 7.85
N ARG A 36 0.40 9.84 8.35
CA ARG A 36 -0.80 10.67 8.48
C ARG A 36 -1.45 10.97 7.14
N TRP A 37 -0.64 11.38 6.16
CA TRP A 37 -1.14 11.61 4.81
C TRP A 37 -1.75 10.34 4.21
N LEU A 38 -1.10 9.18 4.39
CA LEU A 38 -1.62 7.89 3.96
C LEU A 38 -2.86 7.44 4.74
N ALA A 39 -2.99 7.86 5.99
CA ALA A 39 -4.14 7.61 6.84
C ALA A 39 -5.34 8.50 6.47
N SER A 40 -5.06 9.64 5.85
CA SER A 40 -6.07 10.62 5.45
C SER A 40 -7.11 9.99 4.55
N ARG A 41 -8.37 10.28 4.86
CA ARG A 41 -9.50 10.01 3.98
C ARG A 41 -9.74 11.17 2.99
N ASP A 42 -9.09 12.31 3.22
CA ASP A 42 -9.22 13.51 2.41
C ASP A 42 -8.17 13.53 1.29
N ALA A 43 -8.62 13.54 0.04
CA ALA A 43 -7.77 13.67 -1.15
C ALA A 43 -7.05 15.01 -1.28
N HIS A 44 -7.51 16.04 -0.56
CA HIS A 44 -6.94 17.38 -0.63
C HIS A 44 -5.68 17.54 0.22
N HIS A 45 -5.31 16.54 1.02
CA HIS A 45 -4.08 16.62 1.77
C HIS A 45 -2.89 16.56 0.80
N PRO A 46 -2.06 17.63 0.72
CA PRO A 46 -0.95 17.66 -0.24
C PRO A 46 -0.03 16.48 0.04
N ALA A 47 0.44 15.84 -1.03
CA ALA A 47 1.41 14.77 -0.94
C ALA A 47 2.64 15.27 -0.18
N VAL A 48 3.11 14.47 0.78
CA VAL A 48 4.32 14.80 1.53
C VAL A 48 5.50 14.76 0.55
N ALA A 49 6.06 15.93 0.24
CA ALA A 49 7.27 16.01 -0.57
C ALA A 49 8.43 15.34 0.17
N LEU A 50 9.11 14.43 -0.53
CA LEU A 50 10.36 13.89 -0.03
C LEU A 50 11.47 14.91 -0.27
N PRO A 51 12.25 15.27 0.76
CA PRO A 51 13.48 16.04 0.57
C PRO A 51 14.41 15.36 -0.44
N ASP A 52 15.22 16.14 -1.16
CA ASP A 52 16.24 15.61 -2.08
C ASP A 52 17.30 14.82 -1.32
N THR A 53 17.72 15.35 -0.16
CA THR A 53 18.65 14.70 0.77
C THR A 53 17.91 14.24 2.02
N LEU A 54 18.08 12.96 2.36
CA LEU A 54 17.59 12.39 3.62
C LEU A 54 18.78 12.01 4.49
N THR A 55 18.68 12.27 5.78
CA THR A 55 19.61 11.71 6.75
C THR A 55 19.44 10.19 6.76
N PRO A 56 20.50 9.39 6.57
CA PRO A 56 20.38 7.94 6.71
C PRO A 56 19.87 7.58 8.10
N GLY A 57 18.81 6.78 8.14
CA GLY A 57 18.12 6.46 9.38
C GLY A 57 16.88 5.62 9.11
N ARG A 58 16.42 4.96 10.16
CA ARG A 58 15.27 4.05 10.10
C ARG A 58 13.99 4.81 9.72
N GLY A 59 13.77 6.00 10.27
CA GLY A 59 12.62 6.84 9.95
C GLY A 59 12.60 7.26 8.48
N SER A 60 13.75 7.65 7.94
CA SER A 60 13.93 8.00 6.53
C SER A 60 13.74 6.80 5.59
N ALA A 61 14.19 5.60 5.99
CA ALA A 61 13.92 4.35 5.30
C ALA A 61 12.41 4.02 5.26
N TRP A 62 11.73 4.19 6.40
CA TRP A 62 10.27 4.03 6.48
C TRP A 62 9.53 5.05 5.61
N ALA A 63 9.96 6.30 5.61
CA ALA A 63 9.40 7.30 4.71
C ALA A 63 9.57 6.85 3.24
N LEU A 64 10.79 6.57 2.79
CA LEU A 64 11.01 6.13 1.41
C LEU A 64 10.18 4.91 1.02
N TRP A 65 10.01 3.94 1.93
CA TRP A 65 9.12 2.80 1.70
C TRP A 65 7.64 3.19 1.62
N LEU A 66 7.14 4.05 2.49
CA LEU A 66 5.75 4.53 2.41
C LEU A 66 5.48 5.25 1.09
N ARG A 67 6.44 6.01 0.57
CA ARG A 67 6.35 6.62 -0.77
C ARG A 67 6.39 5.56 -1.87
N ALA A 68 7.29 4.58 -1.76
CA ALA A 68 7.37 3.47 -2.71
C ALA A 68 6.04 2.69 -2.75
N ARG A 69 5.40 2.49 -1.60
CA ARG A 69 4.10 1.83 -1.49
C ARG A 69 3.01 2.58 -2.26
N VAL A 70 2.98 3.91 -2.14
CA VAL A 70 2.07 4.74 -2.94
C VAL A 70 2.33 4.52 -4.41
N ALA A 71 3.59 4.64 -4.83
CA ALA A 71 3.98 4.49 -6.22
C ALA A 71 3.60 3.11 -6.77
N PHE A 72 3.78 2.05 -5.98
CA PHE A 72 3.31 0.71 -6.32
C PHE A 72 1.79 0.65 -6.48
N LEU A 73 1.03 1.21 -5.54
CA LEU A 73 -0.44 1.22 -5.58
C LEU A 73 -1.00 2.13 -6.68
N THR A 74 -0.25 3.13 -7.14
CA THR A 74 -0.66 4.02 -8.25
C THR A 74 -0.02 3.65 -9.58
N LEU A 75 0.72 2.54 -9.64
CA LEU A 75 1.45 2.08 -10.84
C LEU A 75 2.46 3.11 -11.38
N ASP A 76 2.99 3.98 -10.52
CA ASP A 76 4.05 4.95 -10.86
C ASP A 76 5.42 4.26 -10.78
N LEU A 77 5.79 3.60 -11.88
CA LEU A 77 7.04 2.85 -12.00
C LEU A 77 8.28 3.71 -11.82
N GLU A 78 8.25 4.98 -12.26
CA GLU A 78 9.38 5.89 -12.16
C GLU A 78 9.65 6.26 -10.69
N THR A 79 8.61 6.69 -9.96
CA THR A 79 8.74 6.98 -8.53
C THR A 79 9.10 5.73 -7.74
N LEU A 80 8.53 4.58 -8.07
CA LEU A 80 8.87 3.30 -7.43
C LEU A 80 10.36 2.97 -7.63
N ALA A 81 10.90 3.15 -8.84
CA ALA A 81 12.31 2.94 -9.15
C ALA A 81 13.22 3.94 -8.43
N ARG A 82 12.86 5.23 -8.39
CA ARG A 82 13.60 6.28 -7.67
C ARG A 82 13.65 6.00 -6.17
N CYS A 83 12.54 5.61 -5.55
CA CYS A 83 12.51 5.22 -4.14
C CYS A 83 13.39 4.00 -3.88
N GLY A 84 13.33 2.98 -4.75
CA GLY A 84 14.21 1.80 -4.66
C GLY A 84 15.70 2.15 -4.69
N ALA A 85 16.12 2.98 -5.66
CA ALA A 85 17.52 3.40 -5.76
C ALA A 85 18.00 4.19 -4.52
N ARG A 86 17.14 5.05 -3.97
CA ARG A 86 17.45 5.80 -2.73
C ARG A 86 17.54 4.88 -1.50
N LEU A 87 16.68 3.85 -1.42
CA LEU A 87 16.75 2.82 -0.37
C LEU A 87 18.04 2.01 -0.46
N GLU A 88 18.50 1.66 -1.68
CA GLU A 88 19.75 0.93 -1.90
C GLU A 88 21.00 1.75 -1.53
N ALA A 89 20.95 3.07 -1.71
CA ALA A 89 22.05 3.98 -1.40
C ALA A 89 22.18 4.30 0.11
N MET A 90 21.18 3.96 0.93
CA MET A 90 21.23 4.21 2.37
C MET A 90 21.96 3.08 3.11
N ASP A 91 22.91 3.45 3.95
CA ASP A 91 23.57 2.52 4.86
C ASP A 91 22.73 2.25 6.11
N ASP A 92 21.61 1.55 5.93
CA ASP A 92 20.69 1.16 7.00
C ASP A 92 20.13 -0.25 6.75
N PRO A 93 20.08 -1.14 7.77
CA PRO A 93 19.54 -2.49 7.62
C PRO A 93 18.09 -2.53 7.13
N HIS A 94 17.21 -1.66 7.62
CA HIS A 94 15.81 -1.60 7.21
C HIS A 94 15.68 -1.09 5.77
N ALA A 95 16.47 -0.09 5.40
CA ALA A 95 16.55 0.41 4.02
C ALA A 95 16.88 -0.70 3.03
N ARG A 96 17.85 -1.58 3.36
CA ARG A 96 18.19 -2.75 2.53
C ARG A 96 17.02 -3.73 2.37
N LEU A 97 16.26 -3.98 3.44
CA LEU A 97 15.08 -4.84 3.36
C LEU A 97 13.95 -4.22 2.51
N PHE A 98 13.70 -2.93 2.68
CA PHE A 98 12.72 -2.19 1.87
C PHE A 98 13.13 -2.11 0.40
N ALA A 99 14.41 -1.89 0.10
CA ALA A 99 14.94 -1.95 -1.26
C ALA A 99 14.67 -3.31 -1.91
N ARG A 100 14.90 -4.41 -1.18
CA ARG A 100 14.62 -5.77 -1.67
C ARG A 100 13.13 -5.98 -1.95
N LEU A 101 12.26 -5.50 -1.06
CA LEU A 101 10.81 -5.54 -1.25
C LEU A 101 10.39 -4.79 -2.53
N VAL A 102 10.86 -3.55 -2.70
CA VAL A 102 10.59 -2.71 -3.89
C VAL A 102 11.09 -3.38 -5.17
N ARG A 103 12.29 -3.96 -5.14
CA ARG A 103 12.84 -4.72 -6.27
C ARG A 103 11.97 -5.92 -6.63
N GLY A 104 11.47 -6.65 -5.64
CA GLY A 104 10.54 -7.75 -5.84
C GLY A 104 9.22 -7.30 -6.47
N GLN A 105 8.62 -6.21 -5.96
CA GLN A 105 7.41 -5.61 -6.50
C GLN A 105 7.57 -5.22 -7.98
N ARG A 106 8.69 -4.57 -8.33
CA ARG A 106 9.01 -4.21 -9.72
C ARG A 106 9.13 -5.43 -10.63
N ARG A 107 9.74 -6.51 -10.17
CA ARG A 107 9.84 -7.77 -10.93
C ARG A 107 8.49 -8.41 -11.18
N CYS A 108 7.60 -8.45 -10.18
CA CYS A 108 6.22 -8.89 -10.37
C CYS A 108 5.47 -8.02 -11.41
N MET A 109 5.61 -6.69 -11.32
CA MET A 109 4.99 -5.77 -12.29
C MET A 109 5.53 -5.93 -13.72
N ALA A 110 6.79 -6.38 -13.86
CA ALA A 110 7.41 -6.67 -15.15
C ALA A 110 7.10 -8.07 -15.69
N GLY A 111 6.33 -8.90 -14.96
CA GLY A 111 6.02 -10.27 -15.36
C GLY A 111 7.18 -11.27 -15.21
N ASP A 112 8.19 -10.96 -14.39
CA ASP A 112 9.32 -11.87 -14.11
C ASP A 112 9.30 -12.32 -12.62
N PRO A 113 8.43 -13.29 -12.25
CA PRO A 113 8.33 -13.76 -10.87
C PRO A 113 9.42 -14.78 -10.48
N SER A 114 10.26 -15.23 -11.43
CA SER A 114 11.15 -16.39 -11.29
C SER A 114 12.06 -16.33 -10.05
N SER A 115 12.63 -15.16 -9.76
CA SER A 115 13.51 -14.95 -8.60
C SER A 115 12.78 -14.45 -7.35
N VAL A 116 11.49 -14.10 -7.45
CA VAL A 116 10.79 -13.33 -6.41
C VAL A 116 10.50 -14.19 -5.18
N PHE A 117 10.21 -15.48 -5.35
CA PHE A 117 10.02 -16.39 -4.21
C PHE A 117 11.25 -16.50 -3.33
N ALA A 118 12.44 -16.67 -3.93
CA ALA A 118 13.70 -16.72 -3.18
C ALA A 118 13.96 -15.37 -2.48
N MET A 119 13.75 -14.25 -3.17
CA MET A 119 13.88 -12.91 -2.57
C MET A 119 12.92 -12.72 -1.39
N ALA A 120 11.68 -13.18 -1.50
CA ALA A 120 10.68 -13.08 -0.45
C ALA A 120 11.03 -13.95 0.77
N ALA A 121 11.55 -15.16 0.57
CA ALA A 121 12.02 -16.01 1.66
C ALA A 121 13.18 -15.36 2.42
N THR A 122 14.21 -14.89 1.71
CA THR A 122 15.33 -14.18 2.33
C THR A 122 14.87 -12.91 3.05
N LEU A 123 13.96 -12.13 2.46
CA LEU A 123 13.37 -10.97 3.10
C LEU A 123 12.64 -11.34 4.39
N GLN A 124 11.90 -12.45 4.40
CA GLN A 124 11.17 -12.91 5.58
C GLN A 124 12.11 -13.26 6.74
N ASP A 125 13.17 -14.01 6.46
CA ASP A 125 14.10 -14.47 7.50
C ASP A 125 14.89 -13.30 8.09
N GLU A 126 15.39 -12.39 7.24
CA GLU A 126 16.08 -11.18 7.71
C GLU A 126 15.14 -10.24 8.47
N ALA A 127 13.89 -10.08 8.02
CA ALA A 127 12.89 -9.27 8.72
C ALA A 127 12.53 -9.84 10.10
N ARG A 128 12.48 -11.17 10.25
CA ARG A 128 12.32 -11.83 11.55
C ARG A 128 13.51 -11.57 12.45
N ALA A 129 14.73 -11.67 11.93
CA ALA A 129 15.94 -11.39 12.69
C ALA A 129 15.99 -9.93 13.20
N LEU A 130 15.45 -8.98 12.42
CA LEU A 130 15.33 -7.57 12.81
C LEU A 130 14.05 -7.24 13.61
N SER A 131 13.19 -8.21 13.90
CA SER A 131 11.91 -7.99 14.58
C SER A 131 11.01 -6.96 13.89
N GLU A 132 10.94 -7.00 12.55
CA GLU A 132 10.14 -6.11 11.72
C GLU A 132 8.86 -6.79 11.22
N PRO A 133 7.75 -6.81 12.01
CA PRO A 133 6.55 -7.55 11.66
C PRO A 133 5.93 -7.10 10.33
N THR A 134 6.00 -5.80 10.02
CA THR A 134 5.53 -5.26 8.73
C THR A 134 6.22 -5.94 7.56
N LEU A 135 7.56 -6.01 7.58
CA LEU A 135 8.33 -6.63 6.50
C LEU A 135 8.15 -8.16 6.44
N VAL A 136 7.89 -8.80 7.57
CA VAL A 136 7.52 -10.23 7.62
C VAL A 136 6.19 -10.49 6.93
N VAL A 137 5.21 -9.59 7.04
CA VAL A 137 3.93 -9.70 6.32
C VAL A 137 4.09 -9.33 4.84
N GLU A 138 4.81 -8.26 4.54
CA GLU A 138 5.07 -7.83 3.15
C GLU A 138 5.83 -8.88 2.34
N SER A 139 6.71 -9.67 2.95
CA SER A 139 7.40 -10.76 2.24
C SER A 139 6.46 -11.91 1.84
N VAL A 140 5.50 -12.26 2.71
CA VAL A 140 4.43 -13.20 2.37
C VAL A 140 3.53 -12.62 1.27
N LEU A 141 3.25 -11.33 1.34
CA LEU A 141 2.48 -10.63 0.31
C LEU A 141 3.19 -10.62 -1.04
N LEU A 142 4.50 -10.40 -1.03
CA LEU A 142 5.36 -10.47 -2.22
C LEU A 142 5.36 -11.89 -2.82
N SER A 143 5.35 -12.93 -1.98
CA SER A 143 5.21 -14.31 -2.45
C SER A 143 3.83 -14.56 -3.08
N ALA A 144 2.76 -13.97 -2.54
CA ALA A 144 1.43 -14.04 -3.12
C ALA A 144 1.37 -13.36 -4.50
N LEU A 145 2.01 -12.19 -4.65
CA LEU A 145 2.15 -11.48 -5.92
C LEU A 145 2.94 -12.30 -6.95
N ALA A 146 4.03 -12.93 -6.53
CA ALA A 146 4.84 -13.78 -7.38
C ALA A 146 4.04 -14.99 -7.89
N ALA A 147 3.31 -15.68 -7.01
CA ALA A 147 2.43 -16.78 -7.35
C ALA A 147 1.32 -16.36 -8.32
N ALA A 148 0.68 -15.20 -8.06
CA ALA A 148 -0.33 -14.66 -8.95
C ALA A 148 0.23 -14.33 -10.34
N SER A 149 1.45 -13.79 -10.40
CA SER A 149 2.14 -13.46 -11.67
C SER A 149 2.59 -14.71 -12.44
N ALA A 150 2.84 -15.81 -11.74
CA ALA A 150 3.17 -17.12 -12.30
C ALA A 150 1.92 -17.97 -12.61
N GLU A 151 0.73 -17.38 -12.51
CA GLU A 151 -0.57 -18.05 -12.71
C GLU A 151 -0.86 -19.21 -11.74
N ASP A 152 -0.10 -19.33 -10.65
CA ASP A 152 -0.39 -20.28 -9.56
C ASP A 152 -1.40 -19.65 -8.58
N HIS A 153 -2.67 -19.69 -8.96
CA HIS A 153 -3.76 -19.04 -8.22
C HIS A 153 -4.01 -19.66 -6.84
N GLU A 154 -3.78 -20.96 -6.69
CA GLU A 154 -3.94 -21.66 -5.41
C GLU A 154 -2.87 -21.25 -4.40
N GLU A 155 -1.60 -21.21 -4.81
CA GLU A 155 -0.52 -20.74 -3.93
C GLU A 155 -0.68 -19.23 -3.64
N ALA A 156 -1.11 -18.43 -4.63
CA ALA A 156 -1.43 -17.01 -4.42
C ALA A 156 -2.50 -16.84 -3.33
N LEU A 157 -3.59 -17.61 -3.39
CA LEU A 157 -4.65 -17.58 -2.37
C LEU A 157 -4.13 -18.02 -1.00
N LYS A 158 -3.36 -19.10 -0.93
CA LYS A 158 -2.78 -19.59 0.33
C LYS A 158 -1.90 -18.54 0.98
N ARG A 159 -1.02 -17.88 0.23
CA ARG A 159 -0.13 -16.82 0.72
C ARG A 159 -0.90 -15.56 1.10
N ALA A 160 -1.86 -15.12 0.29
CA ALA A 160 -2.69 -13.96 0.59
C ALA A 160 -3.50 -14.14 1.89
N ARG A 161 -4.07 -15.35 2.11
CA ARG A 161 -4.77 -15.69 3.37
C ARG A 161 -3.85 -15.63 4.57
N LEU A 162 -2.61 -16.13 4.43
CA LEU A 162 -1.62 -16.07 5.50
C LEU A 162 -1.26 -14.61 5.82
N ALA A 163 -0.91 -13.82 4.81
CA ALA A 163 -0.55 -12.41 4.97
C ALA A 163 -1.69 -11.61 5.65
N ALA A 164 -2.94 -11.81 5.23
CA ALA A 164 -4.09 -11.12 5.82
C ALA A 164 -4.28 -11.46 7.32
N ARG A 165 -4.14 -12.74 7.69
CA ARG A 165 -4.21 -13.14 9.12
C ARG A 165 -3.09 -12.51 9.93
N MET A 166 -1.87 -12.49 9.41
CA MET A 166 -0.72 -11.88 10.09
C MET A 166 -0.88 -10.37 10.22
N ALA A 167 -1.31 -9.68 9.16
CA ALA A 167 -1.59 -8.24 9.22
C ALA A 167 -2.63 -7.91 10.28
N GLN A 168 -3.66 -8.74 10.42
CA GLN A 168 -4.70 -8.57 11.43
C GLN A 168 -4.19 -8.85 12.85
N SER A 169 -3.43 -9.93 13.07
CA SER A 169 -2.89 -10.26 14.40
C SER A 169 -1.90 -9.21 14.90
N GLU A 170 -1.07 -8.68 14.00
CA GLU A 170 -0.09 -7.63 14.28
C GLU A 170 -0.69 -6.22 14.27
N ARG A 171 -2.00 -6.07 14.00
CA ARG A 171 -2.71 -4.78 13.92
C ARG A 171 -2.06 -3.79 12.94
N LEU A 172 -1.50 -4.29 11.84
CA LEU A 172 -0.82 -3.49 10.83
C LEU A 172 -1.82 -2.85 9.88
N TRP A 173 -2.33 -1.67 10.25
CA TRP A 173 -3.47 -1.05 9.57
C TRP A 173 -3.28 -0.81 8.06
N LEU A 174 -2.16 -0.22 7.63
CA LEU A 174 -1.89 0.00 6.19
C LEU A 174 -1.67 -1.31 5.42
N THR A 175 -0.93 -2.23 6.02
CA THR A 175 -0.66 -3.55 5.43
C THR A 175 -1.95 -4.36 5.28
N HIS A 176 -2.85 -4.28 6.26
CA HIS A 176 -4.15 -4.94 6.24
C HIS A 176 -4.92 -4.64 4.95
N PHE A 177 -5.05 -3.38 4.55
CA PHE A 177 -5.77 -3.04 3.30
C PHE A 177 -5.09 -3.60 2.04
N THR A 178 -3.76 -3.59 1.98
CA THR A 178 -3.04 -4.17 0.83
C THR A 178 -3.24 -5.68 0.78
N THR A 179 -3.18 -6.35 1.93
CA THR A 179 -3.46 -7.79 2.01
C THR A 179 -4.91 -8.13 1.67
N SER A 180 -5.87 -7.26 2.04
CA SER A 180 -7.29 -7.46 1.72
C SER A 180 -7.58 -7.30 0.23
N VAL A 181 -6.97 -6.32 -0.44
CA VAL A 181 -7.07 -6.18 -1.91
C VAL A 181 -6.53 -7.43 -2.59
N LEU A 182 -5.34 -7.90 -2.21
CA LEU A 182 -4.73 -9.09 -2.83
C LEU A 182 -5.47 -10.38 -2.49
N LEU A 183 -6.02 -10.50 -1.29
CA LEU A 183 -6.85 -11.64 -0.91
C LEU A 183 -8.17 -11.67 -1.69
N ALA A 184 -8.84 -10.52 -1.86
CA ALA A 184 -10.03 -10.41 -2.68
C ALA A 184 -9.74 -10.84 -4.12
N ARG A 185 -8.64 -10.33 -4.70
CA ARG A 185 -8.18 -10.74 -6.03
C ARG A 185 -7.92 -12.25 -6.12
N ALA A 186 -7.16 -12.81 -5.20
CA ALA A 186 -6.84 -14.24 -5.21
C ALA A 186 -8.10 -15.10 -5.09
N ARG A 187 -9.07 -14.73 -4.24
CA ARG A 187 -10.38 -15.41 -4.14
C ARG A 187 -11.12 -15.41 -5.47
N ARG A 188 -11.11 -14.29 -6.18
CA ARG A 188 -11.73 -14.19 -7.50
C ARG A 188 -11.02 -15.08 -8.53
N MET A 189 -9.69 -15.06 -8.56
CA MET A 189 -8.91 -15.90 -9.48
C MET A 189 -9.14 -17.40 -9.26
N THR A 190 -9.48 -17.81 -8.03
CA THR A 190 -9.89 -19.19 -7.68
C THR A 190 -11.41 -19.42 -7.77
N GLY A 191 -12.15 -18.58 -8.50
CA GLY A 191 -13.59 -18.79 -8.74
C GLY A 191 -14.53 -18.46 -7.56
N GLN A 192 -14.10 -17.64 -6.60
CA GLN A 192 -14.90 -17.24 -5.43
C GLN A 192 -15.18 -15.72 -5.41
N PRO A 193 -15.86 -15.17 -6.45
CA PRO A 193 -16.09 -13.73 -6.57
C PRO A 193 -16.95 -13.15 -5.43
N HIS A 194 -17.91 -13.91 -4.90
CA HIS A 194 -18.74 -13.45 -3.79
C HIS A 194 -17.91 -13.14 -2.52
N LEU A 195 -16.89 -13.95 -2.20
CA LEU A 195 -15.99 -13.69 -1.08
C LEU A 195 -15.10 -12.47 -1.35
N ALA A 196 -14.64 -12.30 -2.60
CA ALA A 196 -13.90 -11.10 -3.00
C ALA A 196 -14.74 -9.84 -2.76
N GLY A 197 -16.01 -9.86 -3.18
CA GLY A 197 -16.96 -8.76 -2.96
C GLY A 197 -17.21 -8.47 -1.47
N MET A 198 -17.37 -9.49 -0.64
CA MET A 198 -17.52 -9.32 0.82
C MET A 198 -16.30 -8.66 1.46
N ILE A 199 -15.09 -9.10 1.10
CA ILE A 199 -13.83 -8.52 1.60
C ILE A 199 -13.73 -7.06 1.15
N ALA A 200 -13.91 -6.81 -0.14
CA ALA A 200 -13.78 -5.48 -0.71
C ALA A 200 -14.78 -4.49 -0.10
N ARG A 201 -16.04 -4.91 0.05
CA ARG A 201 -17.10 -4.10 0.68
C ARG A 201 -16.77 -3.79 2.14
N GLY A 202 -16.38 -4.80 2.92
CA GLY A 202 -16.05 -4.61 4.34
C GLY A 202 -14.84 -3.67 4.55
N CYS A 203 -13.87 -3.67 3.64
CA CYS A 203 -12.74 -2.75 3.72
C CYS A 203 -13.05 -1.33 3.22
N LEU A 204 -13.85 -1.19 2.15
CA LEU A 204 -14.06 0.08 1.46
C LEU A 204 -14.59 1.18 2.38
N GLU A 205 -15.42 0.83 3.35
CA GLU A 205 -16.01 1.82 4.27
C GLU A 205 -14.96 2.54 5.13
N VAL A 206 -13.90 1.82 5.50
CA VAL A 206 -12.90 2.31 6.47
C VAL A 206 -11.52 2.57 5.85
N ALA A 207 -11.30 2.13 4.62
CA ALA A 207 -10.03 2.23 3.92
C ALA A 207 -9.62 3.69 3.67
N PRO A 208 -8.31 3.99 3.75
CA PRO A 208 -7.78 5.23 3.23
C PRO A 208 -8.06 5.42 1.74
N ALA A 209 -8.10 6.69 1.32
CA ALA A 209 -8.37 7.11 -0.05
C ALA A 209 -7.53 6.34 -1.10
N LEU A 210 -6.27 6.05 -0.77
CA LEU A 210 -5.33 5.35 -1.65
C LEU A 210 -5.80 3.95 -2.08
N PHE A 211 -6.59 3.26 -1.24
CA PHE A 211 -7.05 1.89 -1.51
C PHE A 211 -8.44 1.84 -2.15
N GLY A 212 -9.20 2.94 -2.12
CA GLY A 212 -10.59 2.97 -2.56
C GLY A 212 -10.77 2.48 -3.99
N GLY A 213 -9.97 3.00 -4.93
CA GLY A 213 -10.00 2.59 -6.34
C GLY A 213 -9.80 1.09 -6.54
N TRP A 214 -8.80 0.49 -5.86
CA TRP A 214 -8.55 -0.95 -5.92
C TRP A 214 -9.70 -1.79 -5.34
N LEU A 215 -10.26 -1.37 -4.21
CA LEU A 215 -11.37 -2.07 -3.56
C LEU A 215 -12.64 -2.01 -4.43
N ARG A 216 -12.90 -0.88 -5.08
CA ARG A 216 -13.99 -0.74 -6.07
C ARG A 216 -13.77 -1.63 -7.28
N TRP A 217 -12.52 -1.78 -7.72
CA TRP A 217 -12.14 -2.68 -8.80
C TRP A 217 -12.46 -4.14 -8.48
N GLU A 218 -12.15 -4.58 -7.26
CA GLU A 218 -12.51 -5.94 -6.85
C GLU A 218 -14.03 -6.10 -6.64
N LEU A 219 -14.78 -5.06 -6.27
CA LEU A 219 -16.25 -5.10 -6.27
C LEU A 219 -16.83 -5.29 -7.68
N LEU A 220 -16.37 -4.50 -8.66
CA LEU A 220 -16.81 -4.61 -10.05
C LEU A 220 -16.53 -6.00 -10.62
N HIS A 221 -15.32 -6.51 -10.41
CA HIS A 221 -14.96 -7.85 -10.86
C HIS A 221 -15.65 -8.97 -10.08
N ALA A 222 -16.21 -8.68 -8.90
CA ALA A 222 -17.09 -9.59 -8.17
C ALA A 222 -18.56 -9.52 -8.63
N GLY A 223 -18.89 -8.68 -9.63
CA GLY A 223 -20.26 -8.47 -10.10
C GLY A 223 -21.10 -7.59 -9.17
N VAL A 224 -20.45 -6.80 -8.31
CA VAL A 224 -21.11 -5.91 -7.35
C VAL A 224 -20.86 -4.47 -7.76
N GLU A 225 -21.93 -3.70 -7.96
CA GLU A 225 -21.80 -2.27 -8.24
C GLU A 225 -21.12 -1.57 -7.05
N PRO A 226 -19.99 -0.88 -7.26
CA PRO A 226 -19.34 -0.14 -6.20
C PRO A 226 -20.16 1.11 -5.84
N PRO A 227 -20.11 1.59 -4.59
CA PRO A 227 -20.71 2.88 -4.22
C PRO A 227 -20.12 4.03 -5.05
N PRO A 228 -20.56 5.30 -4.96
CA PRO A 228 -19.86 6.41 -5.60
C PRO A 228 -18.43 6.59 -5.04
N PRO A 229 -17.47 7.09 -5.84
CA PRO A 229 -16.11 7.38 -5.37
C PRO A 229 -16.17 8.47 -4.29
N ARG A 230 -15.29 8.37 -3.29
CA ARG A 230 -15.18 9.39 -2.22
C ARG A 230 -14.19 10.50 -2.56
N VAL A 231 -13.31 10.23 -3.52
CA VAL A 231 -12.12 11.01 -3.84
C VAL A 231 -11.74 10.79 -5.30
N ASP A 232 -11.11 11.79 -5.92
CA ASP A 232 -10.63 11.71 -7.29
C ASP A 232 -9.14 11.28 -7.33
N ASN A 233 -8.88 10.02 -7.72
CA ASN A 233 -7.53 9.52 -8.03
C ASN A 233 -7.58 8.60 -9.26
N HIS A 234 -6.43 8.23 -9.84
CA HIS A 234 -6.40 7.47 -11.11
C HIS A 234 -7.13 6.11 -11.00
N ALA A 235 -6.95 5.39 -9.90
CA ALA A 235 -7.62 4.10 -9.68
C ALA A 235 -9.13 4.29 -9.43
N GLU A 236 -9.55 5.35 -8.74
CA GLU A 236 -10.95 5.76 -8.53
C GLU A 236 -11.62 6.19 -9.84
N ARG A 237 -10.91 6.95 -10.69
CA ARG A 237 -11.37 7.35 -12.03
C ARG A 237 -11.53 6.15 -12.93
N ALA A 238 -10.51 5.31 -13.05
CA ALA A 238 -10.59 4.06 -13.81
C ALA A 238 -11.75 3.18 -13.31
N ALA A 239 -11.91 3.06 -11.98
CA ALA A 239 -13.01 2.33 -11.37
C ALA A 239 -14.38 2.92 -11.68
N SER A 240 -14.51 4.24 -11.62
CA SER A 240 -15.79 4.93 -11.85
C SER A 240 -16.19 4.95 -13.32
N LEU A 241 -15.22 5.12 -14.23
CA LEU A 241 -15.43 5.05 -15.68
C LEU A 241 -15.92 3.66 -16.10
N ALA A 242 -15.28 2.61 -15.61
CA ALA A 242 -15.73 1.26 -15.92
C ALA A 242 -17.00 0.86 -15.18
N ALA A 243 -17.30 1.40 -14.00
CA ALA A 243 -18.63 1.23 -13.40
C ALA A 243 -19.72 1.88 -14.26
N ALA A 244 -19.48 3.10 -14.76
CA ALA A 244 -20.37 3.80 -15.69
C ALA A 244 -20.62 2.95 -16.95
N TRP A 245 -19.54 2.42 -17.52
CA TRP A 245 -19.61 1.63 -18.74
C TRP A 245 -20.23 0.24 -18.54
N LEU A 246 -19.73 -0.55 -17.58
CA LEU A 246 -20.11 -1.95 -17.39
C LEU A 246 -21.44 -2.12 -16.65
N CYS A 247 -21.74 -1.28 -15.66
CA CYS A 247 -22.93 -1.42 -14.84
C CYS A 247 -24.09 -0.57 -15.35
N ARG A 248 -23.82 0.65 -15.84
CA ARG A 248 -24.87 1.61 -16.22
C ARG A 248 -25.05 1.75 -17.73
N GLY A 249 -24.15 1.19 -18.54
CA GLY A 249 -24.22 1.29 -20.00
C GLY A 249 -23.96 2.70 -20.53
N GLU A 250 -23.37 3.58 -19.72
CA GLU A 250 -23.02 4.96 -20.08
C GLU A 250 -21.78 4.93 -20.98
N ARG A 251 -21.95 5.08 -22.30
CA ARG A 251 -20.86 5.03 -23.29
C ARG A 251 -20.16 6.37 -23.52
N ASP A 252 -20.84 7.49 -23.22
CA ASP A 252 -20.33 8.85 -23.48
C ASP A 252 -19.34 9.36 -22.42
N VAL A 253 -19.00 8.56 -21.41
CA VAL A 253 -18.04 8.93 -20.34
C VAL A 253 -16.59 8.61 -20.75
N LEU A 254 -16.37 7.99 -21.90
CA LEU A 254 -15.06 7.54 -22.38
C LEU A 254 -14.29 8.61 -23.17
N ASP A 255 -14.56 9.89 -22.95
CA ASP A 255 -13.77 10.97 -23.54
C ASP A 255 -12.83 11.64 -22.52
N PRO A 256 -11.71 10.99 -22.10
CA PRO A 256 -10.70 11.61 -21.27
C PRO A 256 -9.59 12.30 -22.10
N LEU A 257 -9.72 12.47 -23.42
CA LEU A 257 -8.65 13.01 -24.29
C LEU A 257 -9.01 14.25 -25.13
N ASP A 258 -10.27 14.67 -25.22
CA ASP A 258 -10.66 15.82 -26.07
C ASP A 258 -10.66 17.21 -25.38
N ALA A 259 -9.87 17.40 -24.31
CA ALA A 259 -9.76 18.70 -23.63
C ALA A 259 -8.40 19.40 -23.80
N SER A 260 -7.59 19.06 -24.81
CA SER A 260 -6.36 19.79 -25.08
C SER A 260 -5.87 19.78 -26.54
N VAL A 261 -6.77 19.92 -27.51
CA VAL A 261 -6.41 20.42 -28.84
C VAL A 261 -7.54 21.33 -29.33
N GLU A 262 -7.48 22.61 -28.99
CA GLU A 262 -7.88 23.78 -29.81
C GLU A 262 -7.95 25.03 -28.92
N GLY A 263 -7.03 25.98 -29.17
CA GLY A 263 -6.96 27.29 -28.50
C GLY A 263 -5.54 27.77 -28.28
#